data_AF-A0A9D4LXE9-F1
#
_entry.id   AF-A0A9D4LXE9-F1
#
_cell.length_a   1.000
_cell.length_b   1.000
_cell.length_c   1.000
_cell.angle_alpha   90.00
_cell.angle_beta   90.00
_cell.angle_gamma   90.00
#
_symmetry.space_group_name_H-M   'P 1'
#
loop_
_entity.id
_entity.type
_entity.pdbx_description
1 polymer ?
#
loop_
_entity_poly.entity_id
_entity_poly.type
_entity_poly.pdbx_seq_one_letter_code
_entity_poly.pdbx_strand_id
1 'polypeptide(L)'
;MFVRNNFVCLEDCVSADKFPREITVFRSYSRMSYPGHCRLLLERRGTTTVWNVTDALCDDGHGHELLSSDLFLHNCRKCKFMKGIVHHDRSGPSMPKTLSGTLHTDIVDAFRYHCPSILYKWAARPRHWPLPDVVQQVVSLGAFLTPVGFKGSEYQHVEWRVCFNAGEIELVNNLNETQIKLYFLLKMVENDVLNPHKKEVSSYTLKNIVLWIAENNPQSLFHERSLLHWLHVASDALRVALDTRELPYYMIPDRNLMAASELD
;
A
#
# COMPACT_ATOMS: atom_id res chain seq x y z
N MET A 1 -4.71 -5.44 8.76
CA MET A 1 -3.51 -4.64 9.07
C MET A 1 -3.46 -4.46 10.58
N PHE A 2 -2.31 -4.69 11.21
CA PHE A 2 -2.12 -4.45 12.64
C PHE A 2 -1.31 -3.15 12.82
N VAL A 3 -1.89 -2.15 13.49
CA VAL A 3 -1.31 -0.81 13.65
C VAL A 3 -0.81 -0.64 15.08
N ARG A 4 0.44 -0.21 15.25
CA ARG A 4 1.06 -0.01 16.56
C ARG A 4 0.96 1.45 16.99
N ASN A 5 0.13 1.73 17.99
CA ASN A 5 -0.14 3.11 18.43
C ASN A 5 1.00 3.77 19.22
N ASN A 6 2.01 3.01 19.64
CA ASN A 6 3.17 3.54 20.38
C ASN A 6 4.28 4.10 19.46
N PHE A 7 4.05 4.04 18.14
CA PHE A 7 4.99 4.50 17.12
C PHE A 7 4.25 5.36 16.12
N VAL A 8 4.92 6.41 15.64
CA VAL A 8 4.42 7.24 14.55
C VAL A 8 5.52 7.52 13.56
N CYS A 9 5.19 7.48 12.28
CA CYS A 9 6.08 7.89 11.20
C CYS A 9 5.61 9.24 10.67
N LEU A 10 6.54 10.17 10.49
CA LEU A 10 6.27 11.56 10.11
C LEU A 10 7.07 11.93 8.88
N GLU A 11 6.40 12.57 7.93
CA GLU A 11 7.07 13.31 6.85
C GLU A 11 7.84 14.52 7.39
N ASP A 12 8.88 14.96 6.68
CA ASP A 12 9.75 16.08 7.08
C ASP A 12 8.99 17.35 7.51
N CYS A 13 7.87 17.66 6.86
CA CYS A 13 7.10 18.87 7.16
C CYS A 13 6.23 18.78 8.44
N VAL A 14 6.17 17.62 9.11
CA VAL A 14 5.30 17.41 10.27
C VAL A 14 6.11 17.45 11.57
N SER A 15 5.95 18.47 12.41
CA SER A 15 6.67 18.54 13.70
C SER A 15 6.31 17.38 14.64
N ALA A 16 7.34 16.75 15.21
CA ALA A 16 7.24 15.72 16.23
C ALA A 16 6.67 16.22 17.58
N ASP A 17 6.66 17.53 17.83
CA ASP A 17 6.14 18.12 19.07
C ASP A 17 4.61 18.01 19.20
N LYS A 18 3.92 17.73 18.09
CA LYS A 18 2.47 17.47 18.07
C LYS A 18 2.09 16.13 18.72
N PHE A 19 3.08 15.27 19.00
CA PHE A 19 2.85 13.93 19.53
C PHE A 19 3.43 13.82 20.95
N PRO A 20 2.75 13.08 21.86
CA PRO A 20 3.24 12.83 23.22
C PRO A 20 4.68 12.30 23.25
N ARG A 21 5.42 12.63 24.32
CA ARG A 21 6.84 12.25 24.48
C ARG A 21 7.04 10.74 24.65
N GLU A 22 6.00 10.04 25.07
CA GLU A 22 5.97 8.60 25.28
C GLU A 22 5.99 7.83 23.94
N ILE A 23 5.59 8.48 22.84
CA ILE A 23 5.54 7.89 21.50
C ILE A 23 6.93 7.96 20.85
N THR A 24 7.36 6.82 20.29
CA THR A 24 8.56 6.77 19.45
C THR A 24 8.24 7.35 18.07
N VAL A 25 9.08 8.28 17.61
CA VAL A 25 8.91 9.00 16.35
C VAL A 25 9.99 8.59 15.36
N PHE A 26 9.53 8.17 14.19
CA PHE A 26 10.37 7.96 13.02
C PHE A 26 10.14 9.06 11.99
N ARG A 27 11.22 9.64 11.49
CA ARG A 27 11.22 10.59 10.37
C ARG A 27 11.35 9.81 9.07
N SER A 28 10.43 10.02 8.13
CA SER A 28 10.55 9.41 6.80
C SER A 28 11.57 10.17 5.97
N TYR A 29 12.35 9.42 5.20
CA TYR A 29 13.34 9.96 4.28
C TYR A 29 13.22 9.23 2.95
N SER A 30 12.77 9.94 1.92
CA SER A 30 12.45 9.38 0.60
C SER A 30 13.50 9.66 -0.47
N ARG A 31 14.52 10.49 -0.18
CA ARG A 31 15.60 10.77 -1.13
C ARG A 31 16.31 9.45 -1.47
N MET A 32 16.52 9.19 -2.76
CA MET A 32 17.08 7.94 -3.31
C MET A 32 16.24 6.68 -3.08
N SER A 33 15.02 6.79 -2.54
CA SER A 33 14.08 5.67 -2.52
C SER A 33 13.20 5.68 -3.75
N TYR A 34 12.76 4.50 -4.18
CA TYR A 34 11.79 4.38 -5.26
C TYR A 34 10.46 5.06 -4.88
N PRO A 35 9.73 5.70 -5.82
CA PRO A 35 8.47 6.36 -5.51
C PRO A 35 7.48 5.48 -4.72
N GLY A 36 6.90 6.06 -3.68
CA GLY A 36 6.04 5.36 -2.72
C GLY A 36 6.77 4.45 -1.73
N HIS A 37 8.10 4.52 -1.68
CA HIS A 37 8.92 3.94 -0.61
C HIS A 37 9.68 5.05 0.12
N CYS A 38 10.03 4.77 1.37
CA CYS A 38 10.89 5.64 2.17
C CYS A 38 11.69 4.83 3.19
N ARG A 39 12.76 5.41 3.69
CA ARG A 39 13.47 4.94 4.88
C ARG A 39 12.94 5.63 6.12
N LEU A 40 13.16 5.04 7.29
CA LEU A 40 12.67 5.54 8.57
C LEU A 40 13.83 5.79 9.53
N LEU A 41 14.17 7.05 9.78
CA LEU A 41 15.18 7.45 10.75
C LEU A 41 14.53 7.60 12.13
N LEU A 42 15.18 7.08 13.16
CA LEU A 42 14.75 7.31 14.54
C LEU A 42 15.09 8.73 14.95
N GLU A 43 14.06 9.55 15.14
CA GLU A 43 14.24 10.94 15.57
C GLU A 43 14.09 11.10 17.08
N ARG A 44 13.12 10.39 17.67
CA ARG A 44 12.86 10.44 19.10
C ARG A 44 12.45 9.08 19.63
N ARG A 45 13.18 8.59 20.62
CA ARG A 45 12.79 7.40 21.39
C ARG A 45 11.74 7.77 22.42
N GLY A 46 10.60 7.08 22.36
CA GLY A 46 9.56 7.16 23.38
C GLY A 46 9.89 6.32 24.61
N THR A 47 8.95 6.24 25.54
CA THR A 47 9.12 5.45 26.78
C THR A 47 8.80 3.97 26.57
N THR A 48 7.99 3.63 25.57
CA THR A 48 7.65 2.24 25.26
C THR A 48 8.66 1.66 24.27
N THR A 49 9.44 0.69 24.74
CA THR A 49 10.31 -0.15 23.88
C THR A 49 9.59 -1.44 23.52
N VAL A 50 9.56 -1.76 22.22
CA VAL A 50 9.11 -3.08 21.76
C VAL A 50 10.26 -3.73 21.02
N TRP A 51 10.67 -4.91 21.49
CA TRP A 51 11.90 -5.59 21.06
C TRP A 51 11.98 -5.75 19.53
N ASN A 52 10.86 -6.05 18.88
CA ASN A 52 10.87 -6.26 17.43
C ASN A 52 11.11 -4.98 16.62
N VAL A 53 10.97 -3.80 17.26
CA VAL A 53 11.37 -2.50 16.71
C VAL A 53 12.79 -2.15 17.13
N THR A 54 13.11 -2.26 18.42
CA THR A 54 14.44 -1.88 18.93
C THR A 54 15.56 -2.71 18.33
N ASP A 55 15.34 -4.02 18.17
CA ASP A 55 16.33 -4.95 17.62
C ASP A 55 16.37 -4.89 16.08
N ALA A 56 15.52 -4.06 15.48
CA ALA A 56 15.51 -3.78 14.04
C ALA A 56 16.14 -2.43 13.69
N LEU A 57 16.64 -1.68 14.69
CA LEU A 57 17.39 -0.46 14.45
C LEU A 57 18.82 -0.80 14.02
N CYS A 58 19.30 -0.14 12.97
CA CYS A 58 20.66 -0.27 12.46
C CYS A 58 21.26 1.11 12.17
N ASP A 59 22.57 1.25 12.35
CA ASP A 59 23.29 2.50 12.03
C ASP A 59 23.38 2.69 10.51
N ASP A 60 23.20 3.92 10.03
CA ASP A 60 23.27 4.28 8.61
C ASP A 60 24.70 4.56 8.11
N GLY A 61 25.72 4.39 8.96
CA GLY A 61 27.12 4.74 8.70
C GLY A 61 27.45 6.22 8.93
N HIS A 62 26.44 7.03 9.26
CA HIS A 62 26.56 8.47 9.50
C HIS A 62 26.10 8.87 10.92
N GLY A 63 25.89 7.89 11.80
CA GLY A 63 25.49 8.11 13.18
C GLY A 63 23.99 8.32 13.37
N HIS A 64 23.16 8.01 12.36
CA HIS A 64 21.73 7.94 12.52
C HIS A 64 21.25 6.48 12.60
N GLU A 65 20.20 6.25 13.37
CA GLU A 65 19.57 4.93 13.45
C GLU A 65 18.42 4.84 12.44
N LEU A 66 18.48 3.84 11.57
CA LEU A 66 17.43 3.47 10.62
C LEU A 66 16.65 2.27 11.15
N LEU A 67 15.34 2.26 10.91
CA LEU A 67 14.53 1.07 11.15
C LEU A 67 14.57 0.14 9.92
N SER A 68 15.26 -0.99 10.02
CA SER A 68 15.29 -2.00 8.97
C SER A 68 13.95 -2.72 8.85
N SER A 69 13.35 -2.68 7.66
CA SER A 69 12.13 -3.42 7.34
C SER A 69 12.36 -4.93 7.38
N ASP A 70 13.50 -5.40 6.90
CA ASP A 70 13.86 -6.82 6.91
C ASP A 70 14.10 -7.36 8.32
N LEU A 71 14.87 -6.65 9.16
CA LEU A 71 15.06 -7.04 10.56
C LEU A 71 13.76 -6.96 11.34
N PHE A 72 12.94 -5.93 11.11
CA PHE A 72 11.62 -5.82 11.74
C PHE A 72 10.73 -7.02 11.37
N LEU A 73 10.65 -7.37 10.08
CA LEU A 73 9.92 -8.56 9.63
C LEU A 73 10.48 -9.85 10.23
N HIS A 74 11.80 -10.00 10.25
CA HIS A 74 12.47 -11.14 10.86
C HIS A 74 12.09 -11.28 12.33
N ASN A 75 12.05 -10.17 13.07
CA ASN A 75 11.65 -10.13 14.47
C ASN A 75 10.16 -10.45 14.65
N CYS A 76 9.27 -9.88 13.81
CA CYS A 76 7.84 -10.26 13.83
C CYS A 76 7.63 -11.77 13.61
N ARG A 77 8.46 -12.45 12.79
CA ARG A 77 8.40 -13.91 12.62
C ARG A 77 8.77 -14.68 13.89
N LYS A 78 9.68 -14.15 14.71
CA LYS A 78 10.08 -14.75 15.99
C LYS A 78 8.99 -14.64 17.07
N CYS A 79 8.02 -13.71 16.95
CA CYS A 79 6.83 -13.64 17.79
C CYS A 79 5.89 -14.86 17.57
N LYS A 80 6.33 -16.06 17.96
CA LYS A 80 5.54 -17.29 17.96
C LYS A 80 4.55 -17.30 19.13
N PHE A 81 3.49 -16.50 19.03
CA PHE A 81 2.34 -16.59 19.94
C PHE A 81 1.08 -16.95 19.16
N MET A 82 0.92 -18.25 18.90
CA MET A 82 -0.34 -19.03 18.99
C MET A 82 -0.04 -20.47 18.55
N LYS A 83 -0.26 -21.45 19.44
CA LYS A 83 -0.24 -22.88 19.10
C LYS A 83 -1.30 -23.14 18.01
N GLY A 84 -0.96 -23.90 16.97
CA GLY A 84 -1.92 -24.39 15.95
C GLY A 84 -1.91 -23.69 14.58
N ILE A 85 -0.94 -22.83 14.29
CA ILE A 85 -0.83 -22.13 13.00
C ILE A 85 0.25 -22.79 12.13
N VAL A 86 -0.12 -23.19 10.91
CA VAL A 86 0.82 -23.66 9.87
C VAL A 86 1.21 -22.47 8.99
N HIS A 87 2.50 -22.32 8.71
CA HIS A 87 3.06 -21.26 7.87
C HIS A 87 3.23 -21.77 6.43
N HIS A 88 2.96 -20.89 5.45
CA HIS A 88 3.19 -21.14 4.02
C HIS A 88 4.34 -20.25 3.51
N ASP A 89 5.01 -20.68 2.43
CA ASP A 89 6.02 -19.89 1.72
C ASP A 89 5.43 -18.55 1.22
N ARG A 90 6.24 -17.48 1.25
CA ARG A 90 5.79 -16.10 1.02
C ARG A 90 5.73 -15.71 -0.46
N SER A 91 4.78 -14.81 -0.74
CA SER A 91 4.80 -13.83 -1.84
C SER A 91 4.40 -12.47 -1.24
N GLY A 92 5.35 -11.66 -0.75
CA GLY A 92 5.10 -10.29 -0.26
C GLY A 92 5.08 -10.03 1.28
N PRO A 93 4.48 -8.89 1.73
CA PRO A 93 4.52 -8.41 3.13
C PRO A 93 3.75 -9.24 4.15
N SER A 94 2.79 -10.03 3.71
CA SER A 94 1.87 -10.69 4.61
C SER A 94 2.55 -11.82 5.39
N MET A 95 2.09 -11.99 6.62
CA MET A 95 2.27 -13.23 7.36
C MET A 95 1.01 -14.08 7.15
N PRO A 96 1.02 -15.05 6.22
CA PRO A 96 -0.09 -15.96 6.06
C PRO A 96 -0.24 -16.76 7.37
N LYS A 97 -1.43 -16.68 7.96
CA LYS A 97 -1.84 -17.46 9.12
C LYS A 97 -3.03 -18.31 8.72
N THR A 98 -2.87 -19.63 8.80
CA THR A 98 -4.01 -20.55 8.67
C THR A 98 -4.61 -20.76 10.05
N LEU A 99 -5.81 -20.23 10.29
CA LEU A 99 -6.58 -20.47 11.51
C LEU A 99 -7.47 -21.71 11.30
N SER A 100 -7.29 -22.72 12.14
CA SER A 100 -8.12 -23.94 12.19
C SER A 100 -8.20 -24.76 10.90
N GLY A 101 -7.24 -24.61 9.97
CA GLY A 101 -7.18 -25.37 8.72
C GLY A 101 -8.17 -24.92 7.61
N THR A 102 -8.98 -23.88 7.84
CA THR A 102 -10.01 -23.43 6.87
C THR A 102 -9.93 -21.95 6.54
N LEU A 103 -9.41 -21.10 7.44
CA LEU A 103 -9.33 -19.66 7.22
C LEU A 103 -7.87 -19.22 6.99
N HIS A 104 -7.55 -18.84 5.76
CA HIS A 104 -6.28 -18.18 5.43
C HIS A 104 -6.41 -16.68 5.70
N THR A 105 -5.66 -16.17 6.68
CA THR A 105 -5.62 -14.75 7.02
C THR A 105 -4.21 -14.20 6.85
N ASP A 106 -4.09 -13.15 6.04
CA ASP A 106 -2.84 -12.44 5.85
C ASP A 106 -2.75 -11.24 6.80
N ILE A 107 -1.82 -11.31 7.76
CA ILE A 107 -1.57 -10.20 8.67
C ILE A 107 -0.34 -9.42 8.20
N VAL A 108 -0.53 -8.12 8.00
CA VAL A 108 0.55 -7.17 7.71
C VAL A 108 0.66 -6.21 8.90
N ASP A 109 1.82 -6.19 9.55
CA ASP A 109 2.22 -5.14 10.50
C ASP A 109 2.48 -3.85 9.73
N ALA A 110 1.98 -2.72 10.26
CA ALA A 110 2.21 -1.41 9.66
C ALA A 110 2.33 -0.32 10.73
N PHE A 111 3.02 0.76 10.36
CA PHE A 111 3.07 1.98 11.16
C PHE A 111 2.18 3.05 10.56
N ARG A 112 1.52 3.85 11.42
CA ARG A 112 0.77 5.03 10.96
C ARG A 112 1.75 6.05 10.40
N TYR A 113 1.44 6.59 9.22
CA TYR A 113 2.28 7.55 8.53
C TYR A 113 1.53 8.86 8.28
N HIS A 114 2.09 9.96 8.79
CA HIS A 114 1.60 11.31 8.56
C HIS A 114 2.34 11.93 7.36
N CYS A 115 1.73 11.80 6.18
CA CYS A 115 2.27 12.28 4.91
C CYS A 115 1.33 13.29 4.22
N PRO A 116 1.17 14.49 4.79
CA PRO A 116 0.28 15.50 4.23
C PRO A 116 0.65 15.86 2.78
N SER A 117 1.93 15.85 2.40
CA SER A 117 2.31 16.19 1.02
C SER A 117 1.69 15.24 -0.01
N ILE A 118 1.74 13.93 0.27
CA ILE A 118 1.21 12.90 -0.63
C ILE A 118 -0.32 12.98 -0.69
N LEU A 119 -0.97 13.07 0.48
CA LEU A 119 -2.43 13.11 0.57
C LEU A 119 -3.02 14.39 -0.03
N TYR A 120 -2.39 15.55 0.16
CA TYR A 120 -2.85 16.80 -0.43
C TYR A 120 -2.58 16.88 -1.92
N LYS A 121 -1.42 16.37 -2.40
CA LYS A 121 -1.18 16.21 -3.85
C LYS A 121 -2.24 15.30 -4.47
N TRP A 122 -2.58 14.19 -3.82
CA TRP A 122 -3.67 13.32 -4.25
C TRP A 122 -5.01 14.04 -4.24
N ALA A 123 -5.38 14.75 -3.18
CA ALA A 123 -6.68 15.41 -3.04
C ALA A 123 -6.87 16.60 -4.01
N ALA A 124 -5.79 17.28 -4.40
CA ALA A 124 -5.83 18.43 -5.30
C ALA A 124 -6.05 18.06 -6.78
N ARG A 125 -6.03 16.77 -7.16
CA ARG A 125 -6.20 16.38 -8.56
C ARG A 125 -7.59 16.77 -9.10
N PRO A 126 -7.67 17.28 -10.35
CA PRO A 126 -8.95 17.44 -11.04
C PRO A 126 -9.59 16.07 -11.27
N ARG A 127 -10.89 15.94 -10.98
CA ARG A 127 -11.59 14.66 -11.06
C ARG A 127 -13.07 14.79 -11.33
N HIS A 128 -13.66 13.76 -11.93
CA HIS A 128 -15.11 13.55 -11.97
C HIS A 128 -15.63 12.73 -10.78
N TRP A 129 -14.73 11.98 -10.14
CA TRP A 129 -15.00 11.09 -9.02
C TRP A 129 -13.72 10.87 -8.19
N PRO A 130 -13.81 10.63 -6.88
CA PRO A 130 -15.05 10.63 -6.09
C PRO A 130 -15.51 12.06 -5.74
N LEU A 131 -16.62 12.17 -5.03
CA LEU A 131 -17.12 13.45 -4.53
C LEU A 131 -16.16 14.06 -3.49
N PRO A 132 -16.19 15.40 -3.29
CA PRO A 132 -15.24 16.09 -2.40
C PRO A 132 -15.25 15.61 -0.93
N ASP A 133 -16.39 15.18 -0.42
CA ASP A 133 -16.54 14.60 0.92
C ASP A 133 -15.79 13.26 1.06
N VAL A 134 -15.91 12.38 0.06
CA VAL A 134 -15.14 11.13 -0.01
C VAL A 134 -13.64 11.42 -0.11
N VAL A 135 -13.24 12.43 -0.88
CA VAL A 135 -11.83 12.88 -0.94
C VAL A 135 -11.33 13.28 0.45
N GLN A 136 -12.11 14.08 1.19
CA GLN A 136 -11.75 14.48 2.56
C GLN A 136 -11.69 13.28 3.51
N GLN A 137 -12.62 12.34 3.38
CA GLN A 137 -12.62 11.11 4.18
C GLN A 137 -11.36 10.29 3.91
N VAL A 138 -10.99 10.05 2.65
CA VAL A 138 -9.75 9.36 2.27
C VAL A 138 -8.51 10.04 2.88
N VAL A 139 -8.45 11.37 2.83
CA VAL A 139 -7.36 12.13 3.46
C VAL A 139 -7.33 11.95 4.98
N SER A 140 -8.49 11.95 5.65
CA SER A 140 -8.58 11.78 7.10
C SER A 140 -8.20 10.38 7.59
N LEU A 141 -8.42 9.36 6.76
CA LEU A 141 -8.04 7.97 7.05
C LEU A 141 -6.52 7.79 7.12
N GLY A 142 -5.77 8.66 6.44
CA GLY A 142 -4.33 8.74 6.48
C GLY A 142 -3.63 7.62 5.70
N ALA A 143 -2.34 7.47 5.97
CA ALA A 143 -1.48 6.48 5.33
C ALA A 143 -0.81 5.56 6.34
N PHE A 144 -0.24 4.48 5.83
CA PHE A 144 0.51 3.52 6.60
C PHE A 144 1.82 3.17 5.88
N LEU A 145 2.78 2.66 6.64
CA LEU A 145 4.04 2.13 6.15
C LEU A 145 4.11 0.64 6.45
N THR A 146 4.39 -0.15 5.42
CA THR A 146 4.57 -1.61 5.51
C THR A 146 6.04 -1.95 5.30
N PRO A 147 6.56 -3.00 5.97
CA PRO A 147 7.98 -3.36 5.89
C PRO A 147 8.27 -4.11 4.59
N VAL A 148 8.18 -3.41 3.46
CA VAL A 148 8.51 -3.92 2.13
C VAL A 148 9.39 -2.89 1.48
N GLY A 149 10.62 -3.27 1.17
CA GLY A 149 11.48 -2.46 0.33
C GLY A 149 11.20 -2.69 -1.14
N PHE A 150 11.66 -1.75 -1.97
CA PHE A 150 11.55 -1.91 -3.40
C PHE A 150 12.57 -2.92 -3.89
N LYS A 151 12.12 -3.99 -4.56
CA LYS A 151 13.01 -5.06 -5.01
C LYS A 151 14.05 -4.52 -6.00
N GLY A 152 15.32 -4.80 -5.75
CA GLY A 152 16.44 -4.30 -6.54
C GLY A 152 16.94 -2.90 -6.16
N SER A 153 16.30 -2.23 -5.18
CA SER A 153 16.85 -1.02 -4.57
C SER A 153 18.10 -1.35 -3.75
N GLU A 154 19.10 -0.46 -3.78
CA GLU A 154 20.27 -0.53 -2.90
C GLU A 154 19.85 -0.58 -1.42
N TYR A 155 18.77 0.13 -1.07
CA TYR A 155 18.25 0.25 0.29
C TYR A 155 17.06 -0.67 0.59
N GLN A 156 16.82 -1.69 -0.24
CA GLN A 156 15.65 -2.58 -0.12
C GLN A 156 15.42 -3.08 1.33
N HIS A 157 16.47 -3.47 2.04
CA HIS A 157 16.39 -4.04 3.39
C HIS A 157 16.03 -3.03 4.51
N VAL A 158 16.03 -1.72 4.22
CA VAL A 158 15.65 -0.64 5.14
C VAL A 158 14.51 0.23 4.62
N GLU A 159 13.98 -0.09 3.44
CA GLU A 159 12.87 0.63 2.84
C GLU A 159 11.52 0.12 3.33
N TRP A 160 10.58 1.05 3.44
CA TRP A 160 9.21 0.85 3.85
C TRP A 160 8.30 1.38 2.76
N ARG A 161 7.24 0.63 2.44
CA ARG A 161 6.29 0.96 1.37
C ARG A 161 5.08 1.68 1.94
N VAL A 162 4.76 2.84 1.36
CA VAL A 162 3.57 3.62 1.67
C VAL A 162 2.33 2.92 1.13
N CYS A 163 1.31 2.79 1.96
CA CYS A 163 0.03 2.24 1.57
C CYS A 163 -1.15 3.01 2.17
N PHE A 164 -2.30 2.93 1.50
CA PHE A 164 -3.50 3.68 1.82
C PHE A 164 -4.70 2.75 1.99
N ASN A 165 -4.51 1.53 2.52
CA ASN A 165 -5.54 0.48 2.52
C ASN A 165 -6.93 0.95 2.98
N ALA A 166 -7.00 1.77 4.04
CA ALA A 166 -8.27 2.32 4.51
C ALA A 166 -8.91 3.27 3.48
N GLY A 167 -8.13 4.20 2.91
CA GLY A 167 -8.59 5.08 1.84
C GLY A 167 -8.95 4.33 0.55
N GLU A 168 -8.21 3.28 0.20
CA GLU A 168 -8.54 2.42 -0.95
C GLU A 168 -9.85 1.67 -0.76
N ILE A 169 -10.16 1.21 0.46
CA ILE A 169 -11.46 0.61 0.79
C ILE A 169 -12.56 1.65 0.64
N GLU A 170 -12.36 2.85 1.17
CA GLU A 170 -13.31 3.95 1.04
C GLU A 170 -13.61 4.27 -0.44
N LEU A 171 -12.58 4.34 -1.27
CA LEU A 171 -12.71 4.55 -2.71
C LEU A 171 -13.51 3.44 -3.38
N VAL A 172 -13.20 2.18 -3.10
CA VAL A 172 -13.95 1.04 -3.69
C VAL A 172 -15.42 1.04 -3.25
N ASN A 173 -15.69 1.40 -1.98
CA ASN A 173 -17.06 1.47 -1.45
C ASN A 173 -17.90 2.59 -2.09
N ASN A 174 -17.25 3.60 -2.69
CA ASN A 174 -17.91 4.72 -3.37
C ASN A 174 -17.96 4.55 -4.91
N LEU A 175 -17.57 3.39 -5.42
CA LEU A 175 -17.83 3.03 -6.82
C LEU A 175 -19.32 2.78 -7.03
N ASN A 176 -19.86 3.19 -8.16
CA ASN A 176 -21.24 2.87 -8.52
C ASN A 176 -21.38 1.40 -8.98
N GLU A 177 -22.63 0.94 -9.13
CA GLU A 177 -22.93 -0.45 -9.47
C GLU A 177 -22.24 -0.92 -10.77
N THR A 178 -22.19 -0.08 -11.80
CA THR A 178 -21.56 -0.43 -13.09
C THR A 178 -20.04 -0.59 -12.94
N GLN A 179 -19.40 0.29 -12.17
CA GLN A 179 -17.95 0.21 -11.88
C GLN A 179 -17.61 -1.01 -11.00
N ILE A 180 -18.46 -1.34 -10.04
CA ILE A 180 -18.31 -2.55 -9.22
C ILE A 180 -18.42 -3.81 -10.11
N LYS A 181 -19.46 -3.88 -10.96
CA LYS A 181 -19.61 -4.99 -11.93
C LYS A 181 -18.41 -5.09 -12.86
N LEU A 182 -17.89 -3.96 -13.35
CA LEU A 182 -16.67 -3.91 -14.17
C LEU A 182 -15.48 -4.53 -13.42
N TYR A 183 -15.25 -4.14 -12.17
CA TYR A 183 -14.15 -4.69 -11.38
C TYR A 183 -14.30 -6.20 -11.17
N PHE A 184 -15.50 -6.69 -10.87
CA PHE A 184 -15.76 -8.13 -10.76
C PHE A 184 -15.49 -8.89 -12.06
N LEU A 185 -15.95 -8.37 -13.20
CA LEU A 185 -15.69 -8.99 -14.51
C LEU A 185 -14.19 -9.05 -14.82
N LEU A 186 -13.46 -7.98 -14.54
CA LEU A 186 -12.00 -7.96 -14.70
C LEU A 186 -11.32 -9.01 -13.82
N LYS A 187 -11.76 -9.20 -12.57
CA LYS A 187 -11.24 -10.26 -11.69
C LYS A 187 -11.56 -11.66 -12.18
N MET A 188 -12.70 -11.87 -12.83
CA MET A 188 -13.00 -13.15 -13.47
C MET A 188 -12.03 -13.41 -14.63
N VAL A 189 -11.80 -12.41 -15.50
CA VAL A 189 -10.81 -12.50 -16.58
C VAL A 189 -9.41 -12.76 -16.02
N GLU A 190 -9.03 -12.08 -14.94
CA GLU A 190 -7.76 -12.31 -14.22
C GLU A 190 -7.60 -13.78 -13.82
N ASN A 191 -8.58 -14.33 -13.10
CA ASN A 191 -8.47 -15.66 -12.49
C ASN A 191 -8.66 -16.79 -13.50
N ASP A 192 -9.57 -16.63 -14.44
CA ASP A 192 -10.00 -17.71 -15.33
C ASP A 192 -9.25 -17.70 -16.66
N VAL A 193 -8.67 -16.56 -17.06
CA VAL A 193 -8.01 -16.39 -18.36
C VAL A 193 -6.52 -16.05 -18.22
N LEU A 194 -6.15 -15.05 -17.40
CA LEU A 194 -4.76 -14.55 -17.37
C LEU A 194 -3.84 -15.38 -16.46
N ASN A 195 -4.22 -15.55 -15.19
CA ASN A 195 -3.43 -16.22 -14.16
C ASN A 195 -3.14 -17.70 -14.42
N PRO A 196 -3.98 -18.49 -15.12
CA PRO A 196 -3.63 -19.86 -15.49
C PRO A 196 -2.40 -19.95 -16.38
N HIS A 197 -2.08 -18.88 -17.12
CA HIS A 197 -0.92 -18.84 -18.00
C HIS A 197 0.27 -18.15 -17.35
N LYS A 198 0.06 -16.99 -16.71
CA LYS A 198 1.13 -16.21 -16.09
C LYS A 198 0.55 -15.24 -15.05
N LYS A 199 1.06 -15.29 -13.82
CA LYS A 199 0.62 -14.40 -12.73
C LYS A 199 1.26 -13.01 -12.81
N GLU A 200 1.01 -12.29 -13.91
CA GLU A 200 1.49 -10.91 -14.08
C GLU A 200 0.46 -9.84 -13.72
N VAL A 201 -0.82 -10.22 -13.62
CA VAL A 201 -1.91 -9.30 -13.31
C VAL A 201 -2.48 -9.69 -11.97
N SER A 202 -2.61 -8.70 -11.08
CA SER A 202 -3.24 -8.89 -9.78
C SER A 202 -4.56 -8.12 -9.71
N SER A 203 -5.45 -8.54 -8.80
CA SER A 203 -6.64 -7.77 -8.47
C SER A 203 -6.29 -6.34 -8.01
N TYR A 204 -5.09 -6.12 -7.47
CA TYR A 204 -4.60 -4.80 -7.10
C TYR A 204 -4.33 -3.91 -8.33
N THR A 205 -3.72 -4.47 -9.38
CA THR A 205 -3.52 -3.81 -10.68
C THR A 205 -4.87 -3.43 -11.30
N LEU A 206 -5.82 -4.36 -11.32
CA LEU A 206 -7.16 -4.14 -11.89
C LEU A 206 -7.97 -3.10 -11.13
N LYS A 207 -7.90 -3.13 -9.79
CA LYS A 207 -8.51 -2.09 -8.94
C LYS A 207 -8.02 -0.70 -9.34
N ASN A 208 -6.71 -0.53 -9.54
CA ASN A 208 -6.15 0.76 -9.92
C ASN A 208 -6.63 1.23 -11.30
N ILE A 209 -6.75 0.32 -12.28
CA ILE A 209 -7.33 0.64 -13.59
C ILE A 209 -8.77 1.15 -13.44
N VAL A 210 -9.61 0.47 -12.65
CA VAL A 210 -11.00 0.88 -12.42
C VAL A 210 -11.06 2.25 -11.74
N LEU A 211 -10.22 2.51 -10.74
CA LEU A 211 -10.16 3.82 -10.06
C LEU A 211 -9.76 4.95 -11.01
N TRP A 212 -8.77 4.72 -11.89
CA TRP A 212 -8.38 5.69 -12.91
C TRP A 212 -9.49 5.95 -13.93
N ILE A 213 -10.19 4.90 -14.38
CA ILE A 213 -11.32 5.04 -15.29
C ILE A 213 -12.45 5.84 -14.62
N ALA A 214 -12.75 5.56 -13.35
CA ALA A 214 -13.77 6.28 -12.59
C ALA A 214 -13.44 7.77 -12.42
N GLU A 215 -12.18 8.10 -12.07
CA GLU A 215 -11.72 9.49 -11.88
C GLU A 215 -11.81 10.31 -13.18
N ASN A 216 -11.45 9.70 -14.31
CA ASN A 216 -11.31 10.38 -15.60
C ASN A 216 -12.59 10.48 -16.43
N ASN A 217 -13.73 9.97 -15.94
CA ASN A 217 -14.97 9.94 -16.70
C ASN A 217 -16.18 10.41 -15.87
N PRO A 218 -17.12 11.18 -16.45
CA PRO A 218 -18.35 11.55 -15.77
C PRO A 218 -19.13 10.33 -15.28
N GLN A 219 -19.64 10.41 -14.04
CA GLN A 219 -20.39 9.30 -13.43
C GLN A 219 -21.66 8.93 -14.22
N SER A 220 -22.25 9.86 -14.96
CA SER A 220 -23.42 9.64 -15.83
C SER A 220 -23.16 8.65 -16.98
N LEU A 221 -21.90 8.40 -17.35
CA LEU A 221 -21.55 7.44 -18.39
C LEU A 221 -21.51 5.98 -17.90
N PHE A 222 -21.59 5.75 -16.58
CA PHE A 222 -21.53 4.43 -15.97
C PHE A 222 -22.93 3.89 -15.67
N HIS A 223 -23.56 3.31 -16.68
CA HIS A 223 -24.85 2.63 -16.57
C HIS A 223 -24.79 1.20 -17.11
N GLU A 224 -25.77 0.36 -16.76
CA GLU A 224 -25.77 -1.07 -17.09
C GLU A 224 -25.46 -1.38 -18.57
N ARG A 225 -26.10 -0.67 -19.50
CA ARG A 225 -25.87 -0.85 -20.95
C ARG A 225 -24.45 -0.49 -21.43
N SER A 226 -23.69 0.28 -20.64
CA SER A 226 -22.31 0.66 -20.95
C SER A 226 -21.28 -0.31 -20.38
N LEU A 227 -21.69 -1.33 -19.60
CA LEU A 227 -20.76 -2.21 -18.90
C LEU A 227 -19.75 -2.90 -19.83
N LEU A 228 -20.21 -3.41 -20.98
CA LEU A 228 -19.32 -4.04 -21.97
C LEU A 228 -18.36 -3.04 -22.62
N HIS A 229 -18.81 -1.79 -22.83
CA HIS A 229 -17.93 -0.72 -23.30
C HIS A 229 -16.81 -0.46 -22.29
N TRP A 230 -17.15 -0.33 -21.00
CA TRP A 230 -16.15 -0.12 -19.96
C TRP A 230 -15.22 -1.32 -19.77
N LEU A 231 -15.72 -2.54 -19.95
CA LEU A 231 -14.88 -3.75 -19.95
C LEU A 231 -13.84 -3.70 -21.08
N HIS A 232 -14.25 -3.28 -22.28
CA HIS A 232 -13.33 -3.08 -23.39
C HIS A 232 -12.29 -1.99 -23.08
N VAL A 233 -12.72 -0.82 -22.57
CA VAL A 233 -11.81 0.28 -22.18
C VAL A 233 -10.80 -0.18 -21.12
N ALA A 234 -11.25 -0.88 -20.08
CA ALA A 234 -10.36 -1.39 -19.04
C ALA A 234 -9.41 -2.47 -19.54
N SER A 235 -9.85 -3.32 -20.47
CA SER A 235 -9.01 -4.33 -21.10
C SER A 235 -7.92 -3.68 -21.96
N ASP A 236 -8.25 -2.64 -22.72
CA ASP A 236 -7.25 -1.90 -23.50
C ASP A 236 -6.26 -1.14 -22.60
N ALA A 237 -6.74 -0.53 -21.51
CA ALA A 237 -5.86 0.08 -20.50
C ALA A 237 -4.90 -0.94 -19.86
N LEU A 238 -5.39 -2.14 -19.54
CA LEU A 238 -4.55 -3.24 -19.04
C LEU A 238 -3.51 -3.68 -20.07
N ARG A 239 -3.92 -3.84 -21.33
CA ARG A 239 -3.01 -4.19 -22.44
C ARG A 239 -1.90 -3.14 -22.57
N VAL A 240 -2.25 -1.86 -22.64
CA VAL A 240 -1.28 -0.75 -22.70
C VAL A 240 -0.33 -0.81 -21.50
N ALA A 241 -0.83 -1.02 -20.28
CA ALA A 241 0.00 -1.13 -19.09
C ALA A 241 0.98 -2.31 -19.14
N LEU A 242 0.56 -3.45 -19.72
CA LEU A 242 1.43 -4.62 -19.91
C LEU A 242 2.49 -4.38 -20.99
N ASP A 243 2.10 -3.79 -22.12
CA ASP A 243 2.97 -3.51 -23.26
C ASP A 243 4.05 -2.48 -22.89
N THR A 244 3.67 -1.44 -22.15
CA THR A 244 4.56 -0.35 -21.72
C THR A 244 5.29 -0.65 -20.42
N ARG A 245 4.82 -1.65 -19.66
CA ARG A 245 5.25 -1.92 -18.28
C ARG A 245 5.03 -0.72 -17.36
N GLU A 246 3.98 0.06 -17.60
CA GLU A 246 3.61 1.23 -16.82
C GLU A 246 2.14 1.20 -16.38
N LEU A 247 1.92 1.24 -15.06
CA LEU A 247 0.63 1.54 -14.46
C LEU A 247 0.83 2.42 -13.24
N PRO A 248 0.50 3.73 -13.31
CA PRO A 248 0.55 4.62 -12.16
C PRO A 248 -0.32 4.12 -11.01
N TYR A 249 0.23 4.07 -9.81
CA TYR A 249 -0.53 3.79 -8.61
C TYR A 249 -1.52 4.94 -8.36
N TYR A 250 -2.81 4.62 -8.16
CA TYR A 250 -3.87 5.62 -8.05
C TYR A 250 -3.64 6.64 -6.94
N MET A 251 -3.07 6.23 -5.79
CA MET A 251 -2.79 7.17 -4.69
C MET A 251 -1.49 7.95 -4.88
N ILE A 252 -0.48 7.36 -5.54
CA ILE A 252 0.82 7.98 -5.81
C ILE A 252 1.17 7.72 -7.29
N PRO A 253 0.78 8.61 -8.22
CA PRO A 253 0.97 8.36 -9.66
C PRO A 253 2.43 8.12 -10.06
N ASP A 254 3.38 8.70 -9.32
CA ASP A 254 4.81 8.53 -9.56
C ASP A 254 5.29 7.09 -9.25
N ARG A 255 4.50 6.28 -8.54
CA ARG A 255 4.80 4.87 -8.26
C ARG A 255 4.19 3.98 -9.36
N ASN A 256 5.04 3.35 -10.16
CA ASN A 256 4.61 2.39 -11.18
C ASN A 256 4.39 0.98 -10.58
N LEU A 257 3.19 0.43 -10.75
CA LEU A 257 2.78 -0.91 -10.28
C LEU A 257 3.24 -2.07 -11.18
N MET A 258 3.65 -1.77 -12.42
CA MET A 258 4.15 -2.76 -13.39
C MET A 258 5.67 -2.79 -13.50
N ALA A 259 6.36 -2.04 -12.62
CA ALA A 259 7.81 -2.11 -12.51
C ALA A 259 8.23 -3.57 -12.24
N ALA A 260 9.28 -4.03 -12.92
CA ALA A 260 9.71 -5.44 -12.95
C ALA A 260 10.00 -6.07 -11.57
N SER A 261 10.05 -5.25 -10.52
CA SER A 261 10.30 -5.58 -9.12
C SER A 261 9.03 -5.71 -8.25
N GLU A 262 7.83 -5.37 -8.74
CA GLU A 262 6.56 -5.44 -7.98
C GLU A 262 5.69 -6.67 -8.33
N LEU A 263 6.13 -7.54 -9.25
CA LEU A 263 5.34 -8.63 -9.84
C LEU A 263 5.58 -10.04 -9.26
N ASP A 264 6.18 -10.17 -8.07
CA ASP A 264 6.38 -11.47 -7.39
C ASP A 264 5.72 -11.54 -6.00
#